data_AF-A0A3D0D6B8-F1
#
_entry.id   AF-A0A3D0D6B8-F1
#
_cell.length_a   1.000
_cell.length_b   1.000
_cell.length_c   1.000
_cell.angle_alpha   90.00
_cell.angle_beta   90.00
_cell.angle_gamma   90.00
#
_symmetry.space_group_name_H-M   'P 1'
#
loop_
_entity.id
_entity.type
_entity.pdbx_description
1 polymer ?
#
loop_
_entity_poly.entity_id
_entity_poly.type
_entity_poly.pdbx_seq_one_letter_code
_entity_poly.pdbx_strand_id
1 'polypeptide(L)'
;WLPAASSSHLRMDTQAFNGPRTLTVRVNGEPVLTTAVGDRQTITTPPLTLRRGHNTIALDLAEGCQRPTDLDPASGDGRCLGLLVYSLALTP
;
A
#
# COMPACT_ATOMS: atom_id res chain seq x y z
N TRP A 1 -5.65 -27.32 -19.73
CA TRP A 1 -4.45 -26.51 -19.50
C TRP A 1 -4.76 -25.49 -18.41
N LEU A 2 -4.27 -25.73 -17.19
CA LEU A 2 -4.30 -24.74 -16.11
C LEU A 2 -3.01 -23.92 -16.22
N PRO A 3 -3.04 -22.58 -16.26
CA PRO A 3 -1.81 -21.81 -16.23
C PRO A 3 -1.11 -22.06 -14.89
N ALA A 4 0.21 -22.26 -14.92
CA ALA A 4 1.02 -22.34 -13.71
C ALA A 4 0.79 -21.07 -12.89
N ALA A 5 0.38 -21.22 -11.63
CA ALA A 5 0.33 -20.10 -10.70
C ALA A 5 1.76 -19.63 -10.48
N SER A 6 2.15 -18.51 -11.10
CA SER A 6 3.40 -17.85 -10.75
C SER A 6 3.21 -17.23 -9.37
N SER A 7 3.88 -17.78 -8.37
CA SER A 7 4.05 -17.10 -7.08
C SER A 7 4.81 -15.80 -7.36
N SER A 8 4.27 -14.68 -6.91
CA SER A 8 4.96 -13.39 -6.97
C SER A 8 4.63 -12.61 -5.72
N HIS A 9 5.58 -11.87 -5.20
CA HIS A 9 5.39 -10.98 -4.07
C HIS A 9 5.28 -9.54 -4.55
N LEU A 10 4.43 -8.74 -3.92
CA LEU A 10 4.48 -7.30 -4.09
C LEU A 10 5.45 -6.73 -3.07
N ARG A 11 6.51 -6.10 -3.54
CA ARG A 11 7.46 -5.34 -2.74
C ARG A 11 7.22 -3.85 -2.95
N MET A 12 7.22 -3.09 -1.87
CA MET A 12 7.11 -1.64 -1.90
C MET A 12 7.82 -1.01 -0.72
N ASP A 13 8.35 0.18 -0.92
CA ASP A 13 8.80 1.03 0.17
C ASP A 13 7.69 2.01 0.54
N THR A 14 7.49 2.20 1.84
CA THR A 14 6.38 2.96 2.39
C THR A 14 6.82 3.88 3.51
N GLN A 15 6.12 4.99 3.70
CA GLN A 15 6.29 5.89 4.84
C GLN A 15 4.96 6.58 5.13
N ALA A 16 4.50 6.53 6.38
CA ALA A 16 3.28 7.24 6.77
C ALA A 16 3.53 8.75 6.82
N PHE A 17 2.51 9.53 6.45
CA PHE A 17 2.61 10.98 6.46
C PHE A 17 2.69 11.56 7.89
N ASN A 18 1.74 11.19 8.75
CA ASN A 18 1.66 11.66 10.12
C ASN A 18 1.11 10.55 11.03
N GLY A 19 1.97 10.03 11.91
CA GLY A 19 1.67 8.92 12.82
C GLY A 19 1.50 7.56 12.12
N PRO A 20 1.45 6.46 12.90
CA PRO A 20 1.21 5.12 12.36
C PRO A 20 -0.13 5.01 11.61
N ARG A 21 -0.14 4.23 10.52
CA ARG A 21 -1.31 3.92 9.69
C ARG A 21 -1.47 2.42 9.48
N THR A 22 -2.68 1.97 9.25
CA THR A 22 -3.00 0.58 8.95
C THR A 22 -3.21 0.45 7.45
N LEU A 23 -2.25 -0.17 6.76
CA LEU A 23 -2.31 -0.47 5.34
C LEU A 23 -2.89 -1.87 5.13
N THR A 24 -3.98 -1.96 4.37
CA THR A 24 -4.48 -3.22 3.80
C THR A 24 -4.18 -3.28 2.32
N VAL A 25 -3.45 -4.30 1.89
CA VAL A 25 -3.19 -4.61 0.47
C VAL A 25 -4.23 -5.62 0.01
N ARG A 26 -4.98 -5.28 -1.03
CA ARG A 26 -5.94 -6.19 -1.68
C ARG A 26 -5.50 -6.52 -3.09
N VAL A 27 -5.71 -7.77 -3.50
CA VAL A 27 -5.51 -8.22 -4.88
C VAL A 27 -6.82 -8.77 -5.40
N ASN A 28 -7.33 -8.14 -6.47
CA ASN A 28 -8.63 -8.47 -7.07
C ASN A 28 -9.79 -8.46 -6.05
N GLY A 29 -9.73 -7.53 -5.08
CA GLY A 29 -10.73 -7.35 -4.01
C GLY A 29 -10.44 -8.12 -2.72
N GLU A 30 -9.60 -9.16 -2.77
CA GLU A 30 -9.29 -10.01 -1.61
C GLU A 30 -8.11 -9.44 -0.80
N PRO A 31 -8.24 -9.32 0.54
CA PRO A 31 -7.13 -8.85 1.38
C PRO A 31 -6.02 -9.90 1.46
N VAL A 32 -4.78 -9.47 1.19
CA VAL A 32 -3.58 -10.32 1.21
C VAL A 32 -2.68 -9.98 2.39
N LEU A 33 -2.62 -8.69 2.75
CA LEU A 33 -1.79 -8.21 3.85
C LEU A 33 -2.52 -7.07 4.56
N THR A 34 -2.51 -7.09 5.89
CA THR A 34 -2.84 -5.91 6.72
C THR A 34 -1.66 -5.68 7.67
N THR A 35 -1.10 -4.48 7.67
CA THR A 35 0.07 -4.17 8.50
C THR A 35 0.10 -2.69 8.92
N ALA A 36 0.80 -2.42 10.02
CA ALA A 36 1.05 -1.06 10.46
C ALA A 36 2.23 -0.44 9.68
N VAL A 37 2.12 0.85 9.36
CA VAL A 37 3.15 1.65 8.72
C VAL A 37 3.37 2.92 9.51
N GLY A 38 4.59 3.11 10.01
CA GLY A 38 5.02 4.35 10.66
C GLY A 38 6.14 4.98 9.86
N ASP A 39 7.37 4.85 10.37
CA ASP A 39 8.58 5.28 9.70
C ASP A 39 8.82 4.55 8.37
N ARG A 40 9.80 5.04 7.62
CA ARG A 40 10.21 4.46 6.33
C ARG A 40 10.52 2.97 6.48
N GLN A 41 9.77 2.12 5.77
CA GLN A 41 9.95 0.67 5.79
C GLN A 41 9.62 0.03 4.44
N THR A 42 10.29 -1.09 4.15
CA THR A 42 9.95 -1.96 3.02
C THR A 42 8.92 -2.99 3.47
N ILE A 43 7.85 -3.13 2.69
CA ILE A 43 6.80 -4.13 2.87
C ILE A 43 6.89 -5.11 1.71
N THR A 44 6.86 -6.40 2.04
CA THR A 44 6.73 -7.50 1.08
C THR A 44 5.49 -8.29 1.43
N THR A 45 4.57 -8.46 0.49
CA THR A 45 3.35 -9.26 0.72
C THR A 45 3.69 -10.75 0.78
N PRO A 46 2.80 -11.58 1.34
CA PRO A 46 2.76 -13.00 1.03
C PRO A 46 2.67 -13.24 -0.51
N PRO A 47 2.94 -14.48 -0.97
CA PRO A 47 2.72 -14.85 -2.36
C PRO A 47 1.33 -14.46 -2.86
N LEU A 48 1.30 -13.78 -4.01
CA LEU A 48 0.08 -13.34 -4.67
C LEU A 48 -0.38 -14.36 -5.70
N THR A 49 -1.68 -14.60 -5.75
CA THR A 49 -2.30 -15.34 -6.84
C THR A 49 -2.80 -14.35 -7.89
N LEU A 50 -2.05 -14.22 -8.99
CA LEU A 50 -2.40 -13.35 -10.10
C LEU A 50 -3.18 -14.13 -11.17
N ARG A 51 -4.24 -13.52 -11.69
CA ARG A 51 -5.01 -14.04 -12.82
C ARG A 51 -4.29 -13.70 -14.13
N ARG A 52 -4.49 -14.52 -15.16
CA ARG A 52 -4.01 -14.17 -16.52
C ARG A 52 -4.73 -12.91 -16.99
N GLY A 53 -3.97 -11.94 -17.50
CA GLY A 53 -4.50 -10.66 -17.97
C GLY A 53 -4.44 -9.60 -16.87
N HIS A 54 -5.55 -8.89 -16.66
CA HIS A 54 -5.60 -7.74 -15.75
C HIS A 54 -5.79 -8.17 -14.30
N ASN A 55 -5.03 -7.54 -13.40
CA ASN A 55 -5.17 -7.68 -11.95
C ASN A 55 -5.25 -6.29 -11.34
N THR A 56 -6.05 -6.14 -10.29
CA THR A 56 -6.15 -4.89 -9.54
C THR A 56 -5.47 -5.06 -8.19
N ILE A 57 -4.52 -4.18 -7.88
CA ILE A 57 -3.91 -4.06 -6.55
C ILE A 57 -4.46 -2.79 -5.92
N ALA A 58 -5.12 -2.91 -4.78
CA ALA A 58 -5.61 -1.78 -3.99
C ALA A 58 -4.82 -1.66 -2.69
N LEU A 59 -4.52 -0.42 -2.32
CA LEU A 59 -3.81 -0.05 -1.09
C LEU A 59 -4.76 0.81 -0.26
N ASP A 60 -5.39 0.20 0.73
CA ASP A 60 -6.39 0.84 1.57
C ASP A 60 -5.77 1.29 2.90
N LEU A 61 -6.00 2.53 3.31
CA LEU A 61 -5.64 3.02 4.64
C LEU A 61 -6.88 3.08 5.52
N ALA A 62 -6.86 2.37 6.65
CA ALA A 62 -8.01 2.36 7.57
C ALA A 62 -8.34 3.76 8.10
N GLU A 63 -7.33 4.58 8.35
CA GLU A 63 -7.45 5.93 8.89
C GLU A 63 -7.70 6.99 7.80
N GLY A 64 -7.68 6.62 6.52
CA GLY A 64 -7.74 7.56 5.41
C GLY A 64 -6.49 8.44 5.30
N CYS A 65 -6.69 9.72 5.00
CA CYS A 65 -5.63 10.72 4.84
C CYS A 65 -5.86 11.94 5.74
N GLN A 66 -4.82 12.73 5.96
CA GLN A 66 -4.86 13.97 6.72
C GLN A 66 -4.22 15.11 5.93
N ARG A 67 -4.69 16.33 6.13
CA ARG A 67 -4.08 17.50 5.48
C ARG A 67 -3.01 18.08 6.39
N PRO A 68 -1.84 18.48 5.85
CA PRO A 68 -0.85 19.24 6.60
C PRO A 68 -1.44 20.47 7.31
N THR A 69 -2.39 21.18 6.68
CA THR A 69 -3.11 22.33 7.27
C THR A 69 -3.90 22.00 8.53
N ASP A 70 -4.31 20.75 8.72
CA ASP A 70 -5.03 20.31 9.93
C ASP A 70 -4.07 20.08 11.12
N LEU A 71 -2.77 19.93 10.84
CA LEU A 71 -1.71 19.67 11.83
C LEU A 71 -0.90 20.93 12.15
N ASP A 72 -0.64 21.75 11.13
CA ASP A 72 0.05 23.02 11.23
C ASP A 72 -0.77 24.08 10.46
N PRO A 73 -1.45 25.02 11.15
CA PRO A 73 -2.21 26.08 10.52
C PRO A 73 -1.37 27.04 9.67
N ALA A 74 -0.05 27.09 9.86
CA ALA A 74 0.86 27.87 9.01
C ALA A 74 1.18 27.17 7.68
N SER A 75 0.89 25.87 7.57
CA SER A 75 1.03 25.13 6.32
C SER A 75 -0.03 25.58 5.32
N GLY A 76 0.40 25.92 4.10
CA GLY A 76 -0.49 26.19 2.97
C GLY A 76 -0.87 24.93 2.18
N ASP A 77 -0.39 23.74 2.59
CA ASP A 77 -0.62 22.50 1.85
C ASP A 77 -1.94 21.83 2.29
N GLY A 78 -2.97 22.01 1.45
CA GLY A 78 -4.30 21.43 1.65
C GLY A 78 -4.48 20.02 1.08
N ARG A 79 -3.43 19.38 0.56
CA ARG A 79 -3.54 18.02 0.00
C ARG A 79 -3.82 17.01 1.10
N CYS A 80 -4.65 16.01 0.80
CA CYS A 80 -4.91 14.91 1.71
C CYS A 80 -3.81 13.86 1.56
N LEU A 81 -2.94 13.73 2.56
CA LEU A 81 -1.78 12.85 2.57
C LEU A 81 -1.98 11.72 3.59
N GLY A 82 -1.76 10.48 3.16
CA GLY A 82 -1.86 9.31 4.04
C GLY A 82 -0.55 8.53 4.10
N LEU A 83 -0.15 8.02 2.94
CA LEU A 83 0.99 7.13 2.79
C LEU A 83 1.79 7.51 1.54
N LEU A 84 3.11 7.65 1.68
CA LEU A 84 4.03 7.66 0.55
C LEU A 84 4.34 6.22 0.17
N VAL A 85 4.23 5.90 -1.12
CA VAL A 85 4.57 4.58 -1.69
C VAL A 85 5.53 4.79 -2.85
N TYR A 86 6.63 4.02 -2.88
CA TYR A 86 7.62 4.07 -3.95
C TYR A 86 8.34 2.71 -4.07
N SER A 87 9.17 2.57 -5.10
CA SER A 87 9.87 1.30 -5.44
C SER A 87 8.92 0.10 -5.58
N LEU A 88 7.71 0.32 -6.10
CA LEU A 88 6.71 -0.74 -6.27
C LEU A 88 7.16 -1.74 -7.33
N ALA A 89 7.29 -3.01 -6.95
CA ALA A 89 7.70 -4.07 -7.84
C ALA A 89 7.00 -5.39 -7.52
N LEU A 90 6.71 -6.18 -8.57
CA LEU A 90 6.44 -7.60 -8.41
C LEU A 90 7.78 -8.35 -8.46
N THR A 91 8.07 -9.11 -7.43
CA THR A 91 9.23 -10.01 -7.39
C THR A 91 8.76 -11.46 -7.50
N PRO A 92 9.60 -12.37 -8.03
CA PRO A 92 9.34 -13.81 -7.96
C PRO A 92 9.11 -14.26 -6.51
#